data_AF-A0A371X5W3-F1
#
_entry.id   AF-A0A371X5W3-F1
#
_cell.length_a   1.000
_cell.length_b   1.000
_cell.length_c   1.000
_cell.angle_alpha   90.00
_cell.angle_beta   90.00
_cell.angle_gamma   90.00
#
_symmetry.space_group_name_H-M   'P 1'
#
loop_
_entity.id
_entity.type
_entity.pdbx_description
1 polymer ?
#
loop_
_entity_poly.entity_id
_entity_poly.type
_entity_poly.pdbx_seq_one_letter_code
_entity_poly.pdbx_strand_id
1 'polypeptide(L)'
;MMAATKSDISVWFERGAALGATHMIVVCDTFDHEDYPVFVKPEQSSRDVAAEYDGKNMQRIMEVYDLRIDKAAQLAERRVFNY
;
A
#
# COMPACT_ATOMS: atom_id res chain seq x y z
N MET A 1 -10.79 13.94 -4.41
CA MET A 1 -10.15 13.58 -3.13
C MET A 1 -11.02 12.61 -2.36
N MET A 2 -10.77 11.32 -2.57
CA MET A 2 -11.29 10.24 -1.74
C MET A 2 -10.09 9.44 -1.24
N ALA A 3 -9.73 9.68 0.03
CA ALA A 3 -8.76 8.83 0.70
C ALA A 3 -9.38 7.44 0.92
N ALA A 4 -8.58 6.39 0.78
CA ALA A 4 -9.04 5.03 1.01
C ALA A 4 -9.52 4.85 2.45
N THR A 5 -10.67 4.21 2.63
CA THR A 5 -11.13 3.81 3.96
C THR A 5 -10.39 2.55 4.43
N LYS A 6 -10.47 2.25 5.74
CA LYS A 6 -9.94 0.98 6.27
C LYS A 6 -10.57 -0.25 5.60
N SER A 7 -11.83 -0.14 5.17
CA SER A 7 -12.51 -1.22 4.44
C SER A 7 -11.90 -1.42 3.05
N ASP A 8 -11.62 -0.35 2.33
CA ASP A 8 -10.98 -0.41 1.00
C ASP A 8 -9.58 -1.03 1.11
N ILE A 9 -8.80 -0.57 2.09
CA ILE A 9 -7.46 -1.09 2.37
C ILE A 9 -7.54 -2.58 2.77
N SER A 10 -8.54 -2.99 3.55
CA SER A 10 -8.73 -4.41 3.90
C SER A 10 -9.02 -5.28 2.68
N VAL A 11 -9.85 -4.81 1.75
CA VAL A 11 -10.14 -5.53 0.50
C VAL A 11 -8.88 -5.64 -0.35
N TRP A 12 -8.08 -4.58 -0.44
CA TRP A 12 -6.81 -4.62 -1.17
C TRP A 12 -5.78 -5.54 -0.52
N PHE A 13 -5.71 -5.56 0.81
CA PHE A 13 -4.82 -6.46 1.55
C PHE A 13 -5.14 -7.92 1.24
N GLU A 14 -6.42 -8.30 1.31
CA GLU A 14 -6.87 -9.67 1.00
C GLU A 14 -6.59 -10.04 -0.45
N ARG A 15 -6.81 -9.10 -1.38
CA ARG A 15 -6.47 -9.29 -2.80
C ARG A 15 -4.97 -9.51 -2.99
N GLY A 16 -4.12 -8.68 -2.39
CA GLY A 16 -2.67 -8.81 -2.49
C GLY A 16 -2.16 -10.14 -1.94
N ALA A 17 -2.71 -10.56 -0.78
CA ALA A 17 -2.37 -11.84 -0.17
C ALA A 17 -2.79 -13.01 -1.06
N ALA A 18 -3.99 -12.95 -1.66
CA ALA A 18 -4.46 -13.96 -2.62
C ALA A 18 -3.62 -14.02 -3.90
N LEU A 19 -2.99 -12.91 -4.29
CA LEU A 19 -2.06 -12.84 -5.42
C LEU A 19 -0.63 -13.30 -5.07
N GLY A 20 -0.36 -13.64 -3.81
CA GLY A 20 0.98 -14.03 -3.35
C GLY A 20 1.97 -12.86 -3.25
N ALA A 21 1.47 -11.62 -3.15
CA ALA A 21 2.32 -10.46 -2.91
C ALA A 21 2.90 -10.48 -1.49
N THR A 22 4.08 -9.88 -1.31
CA THR A 22 4.71 -9.73 0.02
C THR A 22 4.25 -8.46 0.71
N HIS A 23 4.07 -7.38 -0.07
CA HIS A 23 3.67 -6.07 0.44
C HIS A 23 2.59 -5.44 -0.42
N MET A 24 1.83 -4.55 0.20
CA MET A 24 0.91 -3.63 -0.46
C MET A 24 1.28 -2.21 -0.08
N ILE A 25 1.58 -1.38 -1.07
CA ILE A 25 1.86 0.03 -0.91
C ILE A 25 0.60 0.80 -1.30
N VAL A 26 0.09 1.64 -0.41
CA VAL A 26 -0.99 2.58 -0.73
C VAL A 26 -0.35 3.86 -1.25
N VAL A 27 -0.65 4.20 -2.49
CA VAL A 27 -0.15 5.40 -3.17
C VAL A 27 -1.32 6.34 -3.41
N CYS A 28 -1.10 7.63 -3.20
CA CYS A 28 -2.03 8.69 -3.58
C CYS A 28 -1.54 9.35 -4.85
N ASP A 29 -2.39 9.40 -5.89
CA ASP A 29 -2.19 10.30 -7.01
C ASP A 29 -2.62 11.70 -6.58
N THR A 30 -1.70 12.67 -6.59
CA THR A 30 -1.98 14.03 -6.13
C THR A 30 -2.62 14.93 -7.19
N PHE A 31 -2.87 14.40 -8.39
CA PHE A 31 -3.64 15.08 -9.44
C PHE A 31 -5.16 14.93 -9.21
N ASP A 32 -5.65 13.71 -8.98
CA ASP A 32 -7.08 13.42 -8.70
C ASP A 32 -7.38 13.19 -7.20
N HIS A 33 -6.33 13.03 -6.39
CA HIS A 33 -6.38 12.72 -4.97
C HIS A 33 -7.10 11.40 -4.67
N GLU A 34 -6.83 10.38 -5.48
CA GLU A 34 -7.30 9.01 -5.28
C GLU A 34 -6.16 8.11 -4.77
N ASP A 35 -6.50 7.28 -3.78
CA ASP A 35 -5.60 6.27 -3.24
C ASP A 35 -5.77 4.95 -3.99
N TYR A 36 -4.68 4.24 -4.27
CA TYR A 36 -4.70 2.93 -4.91
C TYR A 36 -3.59 1.99 -4.40
N PRO A 37 -3.80 0.67 -4.48
CA PRO A 37 -2.81 -0.31 -4.04
C PRO A 37 -1.80 -0.64 -5.13
N VAL A 38 -0.54 -0.71 -4.75
CA VAL A 38 0.55 -1.29 -5.54
C VAL A 38 1.03 -2.55 -4.83
N PHE A 39 0.97 -3.69 -5.51
CA PHE A 39 1.38 -4.98 -4.94
C PHE A 39 2.82 -5.31 -5.31
N VAL A 40 3.60 -5.71 -4.32
CA VAL A 40 5.01 -6.07 -4.45
C VAL A 40 5.13 -7.59 -4.51
N LYS A 41 5.73 -8.12 -5.59
CA LYS A 41 5.96 -9.55 -5.75
C LYS A 41 7.10 -10.05 -4.84
N PRO A 42 7.17 -11.36 -4.54
CA PRO A 42 8.23 -11.92 -3.70
C PRO A 42 9.66 -11.64 -4.17
N GLU A 43 9.87 -11.46 -5.47
CA GLU A 43 11.18 -11.20 -6.08
C GLU A 43 11.56 -9.72 -6.07
N GLN A 44 10.65 -8.84 -5.64
CA GLN A 44 10.84 -7.39 -5.62
C GLN A 44 11.12 -6.88 -4.21
N SER A 45 11.88 -5.79 -4.12
CA SER A 45 12.08 -5.02 -2.90
C SER A 45 10.94 -4.02 -2.73
N SER A 46 10.24 -4.07 -1.60
CA SER A 46 9.19 -3.11 -1.23
C SER A 46 9.71 -1.66 -1.22
N ARG A 47 10.96 -1.46 -0.80
CA ARG A 47 11.62 -0.15 -0.76
C ARG A 47 11.88 0.38 -2.16
N ASP A 48 12.34 -0.47 -3.06
CA ASP A 48 12.65 -0.07 -4.42
C ASP A 48 11.36 0.29 -5.17
N VAL A 49 10.33 -0.54 -5.03
CA VAL A 49 9.00 -0.25 -5.59
C VAL A 49 8.45 1.04 -4.99
N ALA A 50 8.51 1.25 -3.67
CA ALA A 50 8.05 2.50 -3.07
C ALA A 50 8.79 3.74 -3.59
N ALA A 51 10.10 3.64 -3.83
CA ALA A 51 10.91 4.73 -4.40
C ALA A 51 10.56 5.06 -5.86
N GLU A 52 9.83 4.21 -6.57
CA GLU A 52 9.26 4.53 -7.88
C GLU A 52 8.06 5.48 -7.78
N TYR A 53 7.41 5.53 -6.62
CA TYR A 53 6.16 6.24 -6.39
C TYR A 53 6.28 7.43 -5.41
N ASP A 54 7.36 7.49 -4.63
CA ASP A 54 7.60 8.59 -3.69
C ASP A 54 8.17 9.83 -4.39
N GLY A 55 7.33 10.84 -4.63
CA GLY A 55 7.73 12.14 -5.18
C GLY A 55 7.95 12.16 -6.70
N LYS A 56 7.66 11.06 -7.41
CA LYS A 56 7.65 11.00 -8.88
C LYS A 56 6.23 11.20 -9.41
N ASN A 57 6.12 11.88 -10.56
CA ASN A 57 4.85 12.06 -11.30
C ASN A 57 3.64 12.48 -10.45
N MET A 58 3.84 13.36 -9.46
CA MET A 58 2.76 13.81 -8.57
C MET A 58 2.15 12.68 -7.72
N GLN A 59 2.94 11.69 -7.31
CA GLN A 59 2.48 10.60 -6.43
C GLN A 59 3.13 10.66 -5.06
N ARG A 60 2.41 10.15 -4.05
CA ARG A 60 2.85 10.12 -2.65
C ARG A 60 2.55 8.76 -2.04
N ILE A 61 3.53 8.20 -1.34
CA ILE A 61 3.29 7.02 -0.49
C ILE A 61 2.48 7.43 0.73
N MET A 62 1.35 6.75 0.93
CA MET A 62 0.51 6.95 2.10
C MET A 62 0.83 5.93 3.18
N GLU A 63 0.92 4.66 2.81
CA GLU A 63 1.13 3.53 3.73
C GLU A 63 1.81 2.35 3.01
N VAL A 64 2.50 1.50 3.77
CA VAL A 64 3.08 0.24 3.31
C VAL A 64 2.72 -0.85 4.29
N TYR A 65 2.02 -1.88 3.82
CA TYR A 65 1.59 -3.04 4.58
C TYR A 65 2.44 -4.25 4.21
N ASP A 66 2.92 -4.99 5.21
CA ASP A 66 3.46 -6.34 5.01
C ASP A 66 2.28 -7.33 5.06
N LEU A 67 2.06 -8.06 3.98
CA LEU A 67 0.93 -8.97 3.85
C LEU A 67 1.12 -10.29 4.61
N ARG A 68 2.30 -10.50 5.20
CA ARG A 68 2.68 -11.71 5.94
C ARG A 68 2.52 -11.57 7.44
N ILE A 69 2.25 -10.35 7.94
CA ILE A 69 2.01 -10.09 9.36
C ILE A 69 0.52 -9.81 9.60
N ASP A 70 0.12 -9.75 10.87
CA ASP A 70 -1.28 -9.61 11.25
C ASP A 70 -1.94 -8.35 10.64
N LYS A 71 -3.03 -8.57 9.91
CA LYS A 71 -3.78 -7.51 9.22
C LYS A 71 -4.46 -6.56 10.23
N ALA A 72 -5.05 -7.10 11.29
CA ALA A 72 -5.84 -6.31 12.24
C ALA A 72 -4.94 -5.34 13.04
N ALA A 73 -3.77 -5.80 13.44
CA ALA A 73 -2.76 -4.97 14.10
C ALA A 73 -2.32 -3.79 13.22
N GLN A 74 -2.05 -4.04 11.93
CA GLN A 74 -1.66 -2.98 11.01
C GLN A 74 -2.80 -1.99 10.74
N LEU A 75 -4.03 -2.46 10.49
CA LEU A 75 -5.19 -1.59 10.26
C LEU A 75 -5.62 -0.79 11.50
N ALA A 76 -5.19 -1.18 12.70
CA ALA A 76 -5.45 -0.43 13.92
C ALA A 76 -4.60 0.85 14.01
N GLU A 77 -3.43 0.87 13.37
CA GLU A 77 -2.53 2.01 13.34
C GLU A 77 -3.11 3.21 12.56
N ARG A 78 -2.53 4.40 12.80
CA ARG A 78 -2.91 5.61 12.06
C ARG A 78 -2.33 5.63 10.64
N ARG A 79 -1.10 5.14 10.48
CA ARG A 79 -0.38 4.95 9.21
C ARG A 79 0.63 3.83 9.42
N VAL A 80 0.82 2.99 8.41
CA VAL A 80 1.73 1.84 8.44
C VAL A 80 2.86 2.05 7.42
N PHE A 81 4.11 1.72 7.77
CA PHE A 81 5.28 1.81 6.87
C PHE A 81 6.18 0.58 7.03
N ASN A 82 5.58 -0.61 6.92
CA ASN A 82 6.27 -1.89 7.05
C ASN A 82 6.85 -2.29 5.69
N TYR A 83 8.15 -2.04 5.48
CA TYR A 83 8.90 -2.39 4.28
C TYR A 83 9.57 -3.76 4.39
#